data_AF-A0A9E1V3A9-F1
#
_entry.id   AF-A0A9E1V3A9-F1
#
_cell.length_a   1.000
_cell.length_b   1.000
_cell.length_c   1.000
_cell.angle_alpha   90.00
_cell.angle_beta   90.00
_cell.angle_gamma   90.00
#
_symmetry.space_group_name_H-M   'P 1'
#
loop_
_entity.id
_entity.type
_entity.pdbx_description
1 polymer ?
#
loop_
_entity_poly.entity_id
_entity_poly.type
_entity_poly.pdbx_seq_one_letter_code
_entity_poly.pdbx_strand_id
1 'polypeptide(L)' 'MGVPIIQQVRVGAYIMKQRLKGINRYPLVLMLEPLFRCNLTCSGCGKIDYPDDILNRRMSVEESLD' A
#
# COMPACT_ATOMS: atom_id res chain seq x y z
N MET A 1 -10.35 -21.55 1.56
CA MET A 1 -8.90 -21.84 1.58
C MET A 1 -8.27 -21.07 2.72
N GLY A 2 -7.63 -21.75 3.67
CA GLY A 2 -6.97 -21.09 4.81
C GLY A 2 -5.51 -20.75 4.50
N VAL A 3 -4.95 -19.78 5.21
CA VAL A 3 -3.52 -19.44 5.13
C VAL A 3 -2.71 -20.60 5.72
N PRO A 4 -1.80 -21.24 4.96
CA PRO A 4 -0.95 -22.33 5.45
C PRO A 4 -0.18 -21.95 6.72
N ILE A 5 -0.04 -22.90 7.66
CA ILE A 5 0.65 -22.67 8.96
C ILE A 5 2.06 -22.11 8.76
N ILE A 6 2.78 -22.61 7.75
CA ILE A 6 4.13 -22.11 7.43
C ILE A 6 4.15 -20.61 7.07
N GLN A 7 3.11 -20.10 6.41
CA GLN A 7 3.00 -18.68 6.11
C GLN A 7 2.74 -17.87 7.38
N GLN A 8 1.87 -18.36 8.26
CA GLN A 8 1.61 -17.72 9.56
C GLN A 8 2.88 -17.63 10.41
N VAL A 9 3.66 -18.70 10.48
CA VAL A 9 4.94 -18.74 11.23
C VAL A 9 5.95 -17.75 10.65
N ARG A 10 6.11 -17.71 9.32
CA ARG A 10 7.04 -16.77 8.67
C ARG A 10 6.67 -15.32 8.92
N VAL A 11 5.39 -14.99 8.77
CA VAL A 11 4.86 -13.65 9.02
C VAL A 11 5.03 -13.26 10.48
N GLY A 12 4.66 -14.15 11.41
CA GLY A 12 4.83 -13.94 12.85
C GLY A 12 6.28 -13.71 13.25
N ALA A 13 7.21 -14.53 12.75
CA ALA A 13 8.64 -14.37 13.02
C ALA A 13 9.19 -13.02 12.50
N TYR A 14 8.76 -12.58 11.32
CA TYR A 14 9.12 -11.26 10.78
C TYR A 14 8.62 -10.13 11.69
N ILE A 15 7.35 -10.13 12.06
CA ILE A 15 6.75 -9.12 12.95
C ILE A 15 7.52 -9.04 14.28
N MET A 16 7.79 -10.18 14.91
CA MET A 16 8.52 -10.23 16.18
C MET A 16 9.94 -9.69 16.05
N LYS A 17 10.65 -10.04 14.97
CA LYS A 17 12.00 -9.52 14.70
C LYS A 17 12.00 -7.99 14.56
N GLN A 18 11.02 -7.41 13.87
CA GLN A 18 10.99 -5.95 13.67
C GLN A 18 10.67 -5.21 14.97
N ARG A 19 9.75 -5.75 15.79
CA ARG A 19 9.45 -5.25 17.14
C ARG A 19 10.68 -5.29 18.05
N LEU A 20 11.40 -6.41 18.08
CA LEU A 20 12.63 -6.56 18.88
C LEU A 20 13.75 -5.61 18.44
N LYS A 21 13.77 -5.23 17.15
CA LYS A 21 14.70 -4.23 16.61
C LYS A 21 14.28 -2.78 16.89
N GLY A 22 13.14 -2.54 17.54
CA GLY A 22 12.62 -1.19 17.77
C GLY A 22 12.22 -0.45 16.49
N ILE A 23 11.98 -1.17 15.38
CA ILE A 23 11.56 -0.56 14.12
C ILE A 23 10.06 -0.29 14.21
N ASN A 24 9.68 0.99 14.26
CA ASN A 24 8.27 1.39 14.40
C ASN A 24 7.48 1.25 13.09
N ARG A 25 8.12 1.42 11.94
CA ARG A 25 7.51 1.32 10.60
C ARG A 25 8.21 0.24 9.78
N TYR A 26 7.52 -0.86 9.48
CA TYR A 26 8.02 -1.95 8.63
C TYR A 26 6.90 -2.52 7.75
N PRO A 27 7.18 -2.84 6.48
CA PRO A 27 6.14 -3.27 5.55
C PRO A 27 5.71 -4.70 5.90
N LEU A 28 4.44 -4.85 6.28
CA LEU A 28 3.79 -6.16 6.31
C LEU A 28 3.07 -6.42 4.98
N VAL A 29 2.25 -5.45 4.57
CA VAL A 29 1.68 -5.27 3.23
C VAL A 29 1.53 -3.76 3.05
N LEU A 30 2.19 -3.17 2.05
CA LEU A 30 2.05 -1.75 1.71
C LEU A 30 1.56 -1.63 0.28
N MET A 31 0.42 -0.96 0.10
CA MET A 31 -0.08 -0.52 -1.19
C MET A 31 -0.23 1.00 -1.12
N LEU A 32 0.73 1.71 -1.71
CA LEU A 32 0.75 3.18 -1.72
C LEU A 32 0.43 3.68 -3.13
N GLU A 33 -0.60 4.52 -3.24
CA GLU A 33 -0.97 5.19 -4.48
C GLU A 33 -0.81 6.71 -4.31
N PRO A 34 0.39 7.26 -4.55
CA PRO A 34 0.65 8.68 -4.33
C PRO A 34 0.03 9.57 -5.42
N LEU A 35 -0.30 8.99 -6.57
CA LEU A 35 -0.91 9.65 -7.72
C LEU A 35 -2.17 8.90 -8.14
N PHE A 36 -3.32 9.57 -8.02
CA PHE A 36 -4.59 9.01 -8.50
C PHE A 36 -4.80 9.22 -10.01
N ARG A 37 -3.97 10.08 -10.63
CA ARG A 37 -4.05 10.43 -12.05
C ARG A 37 -3.41 9.36 -12.94
N CYS A 38 -4.05 9.04 -14.05
CA CYS A 38 -3.48 8.25 -15.14
C CYS A 38 -3.53 9.04 -16.46
N ASN A 39 -2.58 8.79 -17.37
CA ASN A 39 -2.56 9.34 -18.73
C ASN A 39 -3.13 8.34 -19.78
N LEU A 40 -3.69 7.23 -19.33
CA LEU A 40 -4.26 6.17 -20.16
C LEU A 40 -5.74 5.95 -19.83
N THR A 41 -6.48 5.44 -20.81
CA THR A 41 -7.91 5.13 -20.70
C THR A 41 -8.14 3.64 -20.94
N CYS A 42 -7.67 2.83 -19.99
CA CYS A 42 -7.78 1.36 -20.09
C CYS A 42 -9.23 0.92 -19.87
N SER A 43 -9.73 -0.01 -20.69
CA SER A 43 -11.13 -0.48 -20.70
C SER A 43 -11.61 -1.16 -19.41
N GLY A 44 -10.71 -1.52 -18.49
CA GLY A 44 -11.04 -2.12 -17.20
C GLY A 44 -10.77 -1.22 -15.98
N CYS A 45 -10.36 0.03 -16.19
CA CYS A 45 -9.99 0.93 -15.11
C CYS A 45 -11.13 1.91 -14.81
N GLY A 46 -11.78 1.79 -13.65
CA GLY A 46 -12.84 2.71 -13.24
C GLY A 46 -12.36 4.09 -12.74
N LYS A 47 -11.05 4.37 -12.77
CA LYS A 47 -10.52 5.68 -12.32
C LYS A 47 -10.87 6.82 -13.28
N ILE A 48 -10.96 6.52 -14.58
CA ILE A 48 -11.21 7.54 -15.61
C ILE A 48 -12.58 8.21 -15.49
N ASP A 49 -13.52 7.58 -14.79
CA ASP A 49 -14.89 8.07 -14.62
C ASP A 49 -15.00 9.09 -13.46
N TYR A 50 -13.93 9.30 -12.70
CA TYR A 50 -13.91 10.29 -11.62
C TYR A 50 -13.73 11.72 -12.18
N PRO A 51 -14.34 12.73 -11.52
CA PRO A 51 -14.07 14.14 -11.80
C PRO A 51 -12.58 14.51 -11.74
N ASP A 52 -12.19 15.52 -12.51
CA ASP A 52 -10.80 15.98 -12.62
C ASP A 52 -10.19 16.40 -11.28
N ASP A 53 -10.96 17.00 -10.37
CA ASP A 53 -10.47 17.40 -9.04
C ASP A 53 -10.05 16.18 -8.21
N ILE A 54 -10.72 15.04 -8.39
CA ILE A 54 -10.36 13.78 -7.72
C ILE A 54 -9.15 13.16 -8.42
N LEU A 55 -9.15 13.09 -9.75
CA LEU A 55 -8.03 12.58 -10.54
C LEU A 55 -6.72 13.35 -10.30
N ASN A 56 -6.80 14.64 -10.02
CA ASN A 56 -5.62 15.48 -9.78
C ASN A 56 -5.06 15.41 -8.35
N ARG A 57 -5.63 14.59 -7.47
CA ARG A 57 -5.10 14.42 -6.11
C ARG A 57 -3.68 13.85 -6.13
N ARG A 58 -2.81 14.46 -5.33
CA ARG A 58 -1.43 14.06 -5.13
C ARG A 58 -1.15 14.05 -3.64
N MET A 59 -0.56 12.96 -3.18
CA MET A 59 0.00 12.88 -1.84
C MET A 59 1.37 13.56 -1.85
N SER A 60 1.63 14.40 -0.86
CA SER A 60 2.96 14.97 -0.63
C SER A 60 3.94 13.90 -0.15
N VAL A 61 5.24 14.20 -0.20
CA VAL A 61 6.26 13.27 0.29
C VAL A 61 6.15 13.12 1.80
N GLU A 62 5.87 14.21 2.48
CA GLU A 62 5.65 14.28 3.93
C GLU A 62 4.49 13.35 4.32
N GLU A 63 3.31 13.50 3.69
CA GLU A 63 2.17 12.62 3.91
C GLU A 63 2.44 11.15 3.58
N SER A 64 3.35 10.88 2.64
CA SER A 64 3.72 9.50 2.26
C SER A 64 4.66 8.83 3.27
N LEU A 65 5.40 9.62 4.03
CA LEU A 65 6.43 9.15 4.96
C LEU A 65 5.93 9.12 6.40
N ASP A 66 4.91 9.90 6.74
CA ASP A 66 4.22 9.94 8.04
C ASP A 66 3.36 8.70 8.33
#